data_AF-A0A377NAL7-F1
#
_entry.id   AF-A0A377NAL7-F1
#
_cell.length_a   1.000
_cell.length_b   1.000
_cell.length_c   1.000
_cell.angle_alpha   90.00
_cell.angle_beta   90.00
_cell.angle_gamma   90.00
#
_symmetry.space_group_name_H-M   'P 1'
#
loop_
_entity.id
_entity.type
_entity.pdbx_description
1 polymer ?
#
loop_
_entity_poly.entity_id
_entity_poly.type
_entity_poly.pdbx_seq_one_letter_code
_entity_poly.pdbx_strand_id
1 'polypeptide(L)'
;MVSNATLHNADEIERLGLRIGDTVIIRRAGDVIPQVVGVVLAERPENAREVVFPTHCPVCNSDVERVEGEAVARCTGGLICGAQRKEALKHFVSRRALDVDGMGDKIIDQLVEKEYVKNPADLFRLSAGKLTGLDRMGPKSAQNVVNALEKAKETTLARFLYALGIREVGEATAANLAAHYGSIDALRAADVESLKSVQDVGDVVAKHVVNFLSEEHNQQVIDELLSPEINIHWPAPVVVVAEEIDSPFAGKTVVLTGSLSILSRDEAKDRLTALGAKVSGSVSKKTDLVIAGEAAGSKLAKAQELGIEVIDEAEMIRLLGD
;
A
#
# COMPACT_ATOMS: atom_id res chain seq x y z
N MET A 1 29.09 -14.98 6.07
CA MET A 1 28.80 -15.92 7.17
C MET A 1 27.30 -15.87 7.43
N VAL A 2 26.60 -17.01 7.48
CA VAL A 2 25.17 -17.08 7.80
C VAL A 2 25.05 -17.46 9.27
N SER A 3 24.45 -16.60 10.08
CA SER A 3 24.19 -16.83 11.51
C SER A 3 22.72 -16.96 11.86
N ASN A 4 21.82 -16.63 10.92
CA ASN A 4 20.36 -16.70 11.09
C ASN A 4 19.72 -17.28 9.83
N ALA A 5 18.63 -18.04 10.00
CA ALA A 5 17.79 -18.55 8.92
C ALA A 5 16.32 -18.49 9.35
N THR A 6 15.41 -18.21 8.42
CA THR A 6 13.96 -18.18 8.71
C THR A 6 13.40 -19.59 8.88
N LEU A 7 12.38 -19.70 9.74
CA LEU A 7 11.56 -20.90 9.98
C LEU A 7 10.12 -20.73 9.45
N HIS A 8 9.84 -19.63 8.75
CA HIS A 8 8.53 -19.26 8.22
C HIS A 8 7.44 -19.04 9.28
N ASN A 9 6.91 -20.10 9.91
CA ASN A 9 5.79 -20.05 10.86
C ASN A 9 5.74 -21.31 11.75
N ALA A 10 4.75 -21.39 12.64
CA ALA A 10 4.57 -22.53 13.55
C ALA A 10 4.34 -23.86 12.82
N ASP A 11 3.56 -23.84 11.74
CA ASP A 11 3.24 -25.06 10.97
C ASP A 11 4.48 -25.64 10.30
N GLU A 12 5.39 -24.79 9.83
CA GLU A 12 6.65 -25.22 9.23
C GLU A 12 7.61 -25.81 10.28
N ILE A 13 7.66 -25.26 11.49
CA ILE A 13 8.42 -25.82 12.62
C ILE A 13 7.92 -27.23 12.95
N GLU A 14 6.59 -27.40 13.01
CA GLU A 14 5.94 -28.69 13.24
C GLU A 14 6.21 -29.67 12.09
N ARG A 15 6.05 -29.23 10.84
CA ARG A 15 6.31 -30.04 9.63
C ARG A 15 7.75 -30.55 9.57
N LEU A 16 8.71 -29.71 9.96
CA LEU A 16 10.13 -30.08 10.03
C LEU A 16 10.44 -30.96 11.25
N GLY A 17 9.57 -31.00 12.26
CA GLY A 17 9.82 -31.63 13.55
C GLY A 17 11.04 -31.03 14.26
N LEU A 18 11.28 -29.73 14.06
CA LEU A 18 12.49 -29.04 14.48
C LEU A 18 12.58 -28.88 16.01
N ARG A 19 13.78 -29.09 16.54
CA ARG A 19 14.12 -28.88 17.96
C ARG A 19 15.33 -27.96 18.11
N ILE A 20 15.36 -27.22 19.23
CA ILE A 20 16.53 -26.44 19.63
C ILE A 20 17.67 -27.41 19.95
N GLY A 21 18.79 -27.28 19.23
CA GLY A 21 19.96 -28.15 19.32
C GLY A 21 20.13 -29.08 18.12
N ASP A 22 19.17 -29.14 17.20
CA ASP A 22 19.28 -29.97 15.99
C ASP A 22 20.39 -29.49 15.03
N THR A 23 21.04 -30.46 14.38
CA THR A 23 21.76 -30.20 13.12
C THR A 23 20.75 -30.00 12.00
N VAL A 24 20.87 -28.91 11.26
CA VAL A 24 19.92 -28.53 10.19
C VAL A 24 20.61 -28.31 8.85
N ILE A 25 19.86 -28.55 7.78
CA ILE A 25 20.28 -28.24 6.42
C ILE A 25 19.76 -26.84 6.10
N ILE A 26 20.69 -25.92 5.78
CA ILE A 26 20.36 -24.55 5.40
C ILE A 26 20.54 -24.38 3.90
N ARG A 27 19.52 -23.80 3.25
CA ARG A 27 19.60 -23.38 1.85
C ARG A 27 19.65 -21.86 1.78
N ARG A 28 20.58 -21.35 0.96
CA ARG A 28 20.63 -19.95 0.54
C ARG A 28 20.69 -19.91 -0.98
N ALA A 29 19.74 -19.23 -1.62
CA ALA A 29 19.75 -18.98 -3.05
C ALA A 29 20.01 -17.48 -3.29
N GLY A 30 21.20 -17.15 -3.81
CA GLY A 30 21.60 -15.76 -4.04
C GLY A 30 21.67 -14.90 -2.76
N ASP A 31 21.25 -13.64 -2.88
CA ASP A 31 21.23 -12.66 -1.79
C ASP A 31 19.89 -12.60 -1.03
N VAL A 32 19.21 -13.75 -0.93
CA VAL A 32 17.94 -13.92 -0.19
C VAL A 32 18.19 -14.45 1.22
N ILE A 33 17.25 -14.18 2.14
CA ILE A 33 17.24 -14.68 3.52
C ILE A 33 17.40 -16.22 3.51
N PRO A 34 18.41 -16.78 4.20
CA PRO A 34 18.59 -18.23 4.31
C PRO A 34 17.39 -18.90 4.99
N GLN A 35 17.06 -20.12 4.59
CA GLN A 35 15.97 -20.90 5.18
C GLN A 35 16.44 -22.30 5.59
N VAL A 36 15.82 -22.83 6.64
CA VAL A 36 15.99 -24.24 7.04
C VAL A 36 15.13 -25.10 6.11
N VAL A 37 15.74 -26.11 5.48
CA VAL A 37 15.03 -27.03 4.57
C VAL A 37 14.75 -28.40 5.19
N GLY A 38 15.46 -28.77 6.25
CA GLY A 38 15.35 -30.07 6.88
C GLY A 38 16.22 -30.21 8.12
N VAL A 39 15.85 -31.17 8.96
CA VAL A 39 16.59 -31.59 10.14
C VAL A 39 17.35 -32.89 9.83
N VAL A 40 18.62 -32.97 10.24
CA VAL A 40 19.41 -34.20 10.16
C VAL A 40 19.10 -35.04 11.40
N LEU A 41 17.97 -35.77 11.37
CA LEU A 41 17.45 -36.50 12.53
C LEU A 41 18.44 -37.52 13.11
N ALA A 42 19.33 -38.09 12.29
CA ALA A 42 20.35 -39.03 12.72
C ALA A 42 21.41 -38.41 13.66
N GLU A 43 21.55 -37.08 13.65
CA GLU A 43 22.50 -36.33 14.48
C GLU A 43 21.82 -35.59 15.63
N ARG A 44 20.54 -35.85 15.89
CA ARG A 44 19.81 -35.18 16.97
C ARG A 44 20.43 -35.53 18.33
N PRO A 45 20.89 -34.52 19.11
CA PRO A 45 21.43 -34.78 20.43
C PRO A 45 20.32 -35.13 21.42
N GLU A 46 20.65 -35.91 22.47
CA GLU A 46 19.68 -36.33 23.49
C GLU A 46 19.06 -35.16 24.26
N ASN A 47 19.76 -34.04 24.37
CA ASN A 47 19.30 -32.83 25.03
C ASN A 47 18.54 -31.85 24.12
N ALA A 48 18.12 -32.29 22.92
CA ALA A 48 17.34 -31.47 22.00
C ALA A 48 16.00 -31.08 22.63
N ARG A 49 15.69 -29.77 22.64
CA ARG A 49 14.49 -29.21 23.29
C ARG A 49 13.44 -28.85 22.25
N GLU A 50 12.19 -29.05 22.59
CA GLU A 50 11.06 -28.63 21.76
C GLU A 50 11.05 -27.11 21.55
N VAL A 51 10.67 -26.68 20.35
CA VAL A 51 10.43 -25.26 20.04
C VAL A 51 9.00 -24.94 20.46
N VAL A 52 8.84 -24.29 21.61
CA VAL A 52 7.53 -23.84 22.09
C VAL A 52 7.18 -22.51 21.43
N PHE A 53 6.15 -22.50 20.60
CA PHE A 53 5.66 -21.27 19.99
C PHE A 53 5.04 -20.37 21.07
N PRO A 54 5.34 -19.05 21.09
CA PRO A 54 4.86 -18.17 22.14
C PRO A 54 3.33 -18.07 22.13
N THR A 55 2.72 -18.29 23.30
CA THR A 55 1.29 -18.01 23.53
C THR A 55 1.05 -16.55 23.92
N HIS A 56 2.09 -15.84 24.36
CA HIS A 56 2.09 -14.42 24.67
C HIS A 56 3.23 -13.73 23.92
N CYS A 57 3.00 -12.50 23.48
CA CYS A 57 3.95 -11.73 22.71
C CYS A 57 5.24 -11.51 23.54
N PRO A 58 6.43 -11.87 23.03
CA PRO A 58 7.69 -11.72 23.77
C PRO A 58 8.11 -10.26 23.98
N VAL A 59 7.36 -9.29 23.43
CA VAL A 59 7.65 -7.85 23.55
C VAL A 59 6.69 -7.14 24.51
N CYS A 60 5.38 -7.36 24.37
CA CYS A 60 4.37 -6.65 25.16
C CYS A 60 3.50 -7.56 26.04
N ASN A 61 3.75 -8.87 26.00
CA ASN A 61 3.02 -9.88 26.77
C ASN A 61 1.52 -9.99 26.48
N SER A 62 0.98 -9.31 25.46
CA SER A 62 -0.37 -9.53 24.96
C SER A 62 -0.51 -10.92 24.34
N ASP A 63 -1.75 -11.42 24.23
CA ASP A 63 -2.02 -12.72 23.65
C ASP A 63 -1.49 -12.84 22.22
N VAL A 64 -1.08 -14.04 21.85
CA VAL A 64 -0.80 -14.41 20.47
C VAL A 64 -1.99 -15.18 19.93
N GLU A 65 -2.64 -14.64 18.90
CA GLU A 65 -3.74 -15.29 18.21
C GLU A 65 -3.26 -15.91 16.90
N ARG A 66 -3.87 -17.04 16.54
CA ARG A 66 -3.74 -17.64 15.20
C ARG A 66 -5.14 -17.98 14.71
N VAL A 67 -5.63 -17.23 13.73
CA VAL A 67 -6.94 -17.43 13.14
C VAL A 67 -6.96 -18.76 12.40
N GLU A 68 -8.04 -19.53 12.55
CA GLU A 68 -8.20 -20.81 11.87
C GLU A 68 -8.10 -20.62 10.34
N GLY A 69 -7.26 -21.43 9.68
CA GLY A 69 -6.96 -21.31 8.26
C GLY A 69 -5.82 -20.36 7.91
N GLU A 70 -5.31 -19.56 8.85
CA GLU A 70 -4.12 -18.74 8.66
C GLU A 70 -2.86 -19.38 9.26
N ALA A 71 -1.78 -19.39 8.47
CA ALA A 71 -0.49 -19.92 8.94
C ALA A 71 0.23 -18.97 9.93
N VAL A 72 -0.10 -17.68 9.90
CA VAL A 72 0.60 -16.64 10.66
C VAL A 72 -0.10 -16.39 11.99
N ALA A 73 0.62 -16.63 13.09
CA ALA A 73 0.22 -16.19 14.41
C ALA A 73 0.65 -14.72 14.64
N ARG A 74 -0.19 -13.92 15.31
CA ARG A 74 0.03 -12.49 15.50
C ARG A 74 -0.20 -12.08 16.94
N CYS A 75 0.51 -11.04 17.35
CA CYS A 75 0.28 -10.38 18.63
C CYS A 75 -1.00 -9.53 18.54
N THR A 76 -1.92 -9.72 19.50
CA THR A 76 -3.17 -8.93 19.59
C THR A 76 -2.96 -7.55 20.20
N GLY A 77 -1.76 -7.29 20.74
CA GLY A 77 -1.42 -6.08 21.49
C GLY A 77 -1.39 -4.78 20.68
N GLY A 78 -1.60 -4.83 19.36
CA GLY A 78 -1.75 -3.67 18.47
C GLY A 78 -0.85 -2.48 18.86
N LEU A 79 -1.48 -1.40 19.32
CA LEU A 79 -0.83 -0.13 19.69
C LEU A 79 -0.01 -0.16 20.98
N ILE A 80 -0.32 -1.08 21.89
CA ILE A 80 0.43 -1.28 23.12
C ILE A 80 1.74 -2.02 22.81
N CYS A 81 1.76 -2.81 21.74
CA CYS A 81 2.96 -3.52 21.33
C CYS A 81 4.01 -2.57 20.76
N GLY A 82 5.08 -2.33 21.52
CA GLY A 82 6.22 -1.52 21.08
C GLY A 82 6.86 -2.01 19.78
N ALA A 83 6.86 -3.32 19.50
CA ALA A 83 7.35 -3.85 18.23
C ALA A 83 6.43 -3.49 17.05
N GLN A 84 5.11 -3.61 17.22
CA GLN A 84 4.17 -3.21 16.17
C GLN A 84 4.23 -1.69 15.95
N ARG A 85 4.37 -0.90 17.01
CA ARG A 85 4.55 0.55 16.92
C ARG A 85 5.82 0.91 16.13
N LYS A 86 6.95 0.27 16.43
CA LYS A 86 8.21 0.48 15.70
C LYS A 86 8.04 0.17 14.22
N GLU A 87 7.46 -0.98 13.88
CA GLU A 87 7.25 -1.37 12.48
C GLU A 87 6.21 -0.50 11.76
N ALA A 88 5.14 -0.08 12.43
CA ALA A 88 4.16 0.85 11.89
C ALA A 88 4.80 2.21 11.56
N LEU A 89 5.63 2.75 12.46
CA LEU A 89 6.36 3.99 12.22
C LEU A 89 7.39 3.85 11.09
N LYS A 90 8.12 2.72 11.04
CA LYS A 90 9.07 2.42 9.94
C LYS A 90 8.35 2.35 8.60
N HIS A 91 7.19 1.69 8.55
CA HIS A 91 6.36 1.61 7.36
C HIS A 91 5.87 3.00 6.94
N PHE A 92 5.34 3.78 7.88
CA PHE A 92 4.80 5.12 7.66
C PHE A 92 5.83 6.07 7.02
N VAL A 93 7.07 6.01 7.48
CA VAL A 93 8.17 6.86 6.98
C VAL A 93 8.96 6.25 5.82
N SER A 94 8.61 5.04 5.39
CA SER A 94 9.33 4.32 4.33
C SER A 94 9.25 5.03 2.97
N ARG A 95 10.16 4.67 2.07
CA ARG A 95 10.31 5.28 0.74
C ARG A 95 9.05 5.27 -0.12
N ARG A 96 8.19 4.26 0.02
CA ARG A 96 6.92 4.16 -0.73
C ARG A 96 5.73 4.79 0.00
N ALA A 97 5.90 5.10 1.27
CA ALA A 97 4.92 5.76 2.13
C ALA A 97 5.15 7.28 2.15
N LEU A 98 5.55 7.90 3.27
CA LEU A 98 5.83 9.34 3.30
C LEU A 98 7.27 9.72 2.93
N ASP A 99 8.18 8.75 2.77
CA ASP A 99 9.57 8.99 2.33
C ASP A 99 10.32 10.03 3.18
N VAL A 100 10.38 9.78 4.49
CA VAL A 100 11.06 10.69 5.43
C VAL A 100 12.54 10.32 5.53
N ASP A 101 13.35 11.02 4.75
CA ASP A 101 14.80 10.86 4.77
C ASP A 101 15.41 11.06 6.17
N GLY A 102 16.31 10.15 6.55
CA GLY A 102 17.00 10.18 7.83
C GLY A 102 16.25 9.58 9.02
N MET A 103 14.98 9.19 8.84
CA MET A 103 14.20 8.46 9.86
C MET A 103 14.44 6.95 9.78
N GLY A 104 15.68 6.52 10.07
CA GLY A 104 16.05 5.09 10.02
C GLY A 104 15.63 4.30 11.27
N ASP A 105 15.71 2.97 11.17
CA ASP A 105 15.29 2.02 12.22
C ASP A 105 15.80 2.38 13.61
N LYS A 106 17.10 2.70 13.75
CA LYS A 106 17.72 3.03 15.05
C LYS A 106 17.19 4.32 15.67
N ILE A 107 16.71 5.26 14.86
CA ILE A 107 16.12 6.50 15.36
C ILE A 107 14.71 6.20 15.87
N ILE A 108 13.92 5.48 15.08
CA ILE A 108 12.56 5.05 15.45
C ILE A 108 12.60 4.18 16.71
N ASP A 109 13.54 3.24 16.80
CA ASP A 109 13.73 2.39 17.97
C ASP A 109 13.92 3.21 19.23
N GLN A 110 14.82 4.21 19.20
CA GLN A 110 15.07 5.10 20.33
C GLN A 110 13.88 6.01 20.64
N LEU A 111 13.17 6.51 19.63
CA LEU A 111 11.98 7.35 19.81
C LEU A 111 10.86 6.59 20.53
N VAL A 112 10.65 5.32 20.16
CA VAL A 112 9.66 4.45 20.80
C VAL A 112 10.11 4.05 22.19
N GLU A 113 11.38 3.64 22.39
CA GLU A 113 11.92 3.23 23.68
C GLU A 113 11.92 4.35 24.73
N LYS A 114 12.15 5.59 24.30
CA LYS A 114 12.08 6.78 25.16
C LYS A 114 10.65 7.33 25.30
N GLU A 115 9.64 6.65 24.73
CA GLU A 115 8.24 7.08 24.69
C GLU A 115 8.02 8.49 24.12
N TYR A 116 8.93 8.95 23.25
CA TYR A 116 8.82 10.26 22.60
C TYR A 116 7.78 10.27 21.47
N VAL A 117 7.49 9.08 20.91
CA VAL A 117 6.56 8.88 19.80
C VAL A 117 5.69 7.67 20.11
N LYS A 118 4.37 7.88 20.12
CA LYS A 118 3.36 6.83 20.36
C LYS A 118 2.60 6.48 19.10
N ASN A 119 2.38 7.46 18.23
CA ASN A 119 1.72 7.31 16.94
C ASN A 119 2.45 8.12 15.84
N PRO A 120 2.07 7.98 14.57
CA PRO A 120 2.70 8.74 13.48
C PRO A 120 2.58 10.26 13.59
N ALA A 121 1.51 10.80 14.19
CA ALA A 121 1.32 12.24 14.35
C ALA A 121 2.40 12.87 15.25
N ASP A 122 2.85 12.16 16.28
CA ASP A 122 3.92 12.62 17.16
C ASP A 122 5.24 12.88 16.44
N LEU A 123 5.50 12.22 15.30
CA LEU A 123 6.70 12.45 14.50
C LEU A 123 6.80 13.91 14.06
N PHE A 124 5.67 14.51 13.63
CA PHE A 124 5.62 15.89 13.14
C PHE A 124 5.68 16.93 14.26
N ARG A 125 5.62 16.49 15.54
CA ARG A 125 5.79 17.34 16.73
C ARG A 125 7.22 17.28 17.28
N LEU A 126 8.11 16.50 16.66
CA LEU A 126 9.51 16.40 17.09
C LEU A 126 10.28 17.68 16.77
N SER A 127 10.96 18.23 17.79
CA SER A 127 11.90 19.33 17.61
C SER A 127 13.32 18.82 17.39
N ALA A 128 14.13 19.61 16.69
CA ALA A 128 15.55 19.30 16.48
C ALA A 128 16.30 19.14 17.82
N GLY A 129 15.90 19.89 18.85
CA GLY A 129 16.45 19.76 20.20
C GLY A 129 16.18 18.38 20.82
N LYS A 130 14.94 17.88 20.71
CA LYS A 130 14.57 16.55 21.21
C LYS A 130 15.34 15.44 20.47
N LEU A 131 15.49 15.57 19.15
CA LEU A 131 16.22 14.61 18.30
C LEU A 131 17.74 14.62 18.55
N THR A 132 18.32 15.77 18.89
CA THR A 132 19.76 15.87 19.20
C THR A 132 20.15 15.09 20.46
N GLY A 133 19.19 14.83 21.35
CA GLY A 133 19.41 14.00 22.55
C GLY A 133 19.43 12.49 22.29
N LEU A 134 19.29 12.05 21.03
CA LEU A 134 19.37 10.64 20.66
C LEU A 134 20.80 10.22 20.34
N ASP A 135 21.09 8.94 20.56
CA ASP A 135 22.39 8.36 20.23
C ASP A 135 22.64 8.45 18.72
N ARG A 136 23.83 8.92 18.36
CA ARG A 136 24.29 9.16 16.98
C ARG A 136 23.52 10.24 16.23
N MET A 137 22.80 11.12 16.94
CA MET A 137 22.19 12.32 16.36
C MET A 137 22.94 13.58 16.78
N GLY A 138 23.46 14.32 15.79
CA GLY A 138 24.00 15.66 16.00
C GLY A 138 22.97 16.74 15.63
N PRO A 139 23.22 18.02 15.97
CA PRO A 139 22.31 19.13 15.66
C PRO A 139 21.92 19.21 14.17
N LYS A 140 22.88 18.98 13.27
CA LYS A 140 22.64 19.00 11.82
C LYS A 140 21.76 17.84 11.35
N SER A 141 22.02 16.61 11.79
CA SER A 141 21.19 15.46 11.40
C SER A 141 19.79 15.55 11.99
N ALA A 142 19.66 16.07 13.22
CA ALA A 142 18.37 16.36 13.84
C ALA A 142 17.57 17.38 13.02
N GLN A 143 18.17 18.49 12.61
CA GLN A 143 17.49 19.47 11.77
C GLN A 143 17.12 18.90 10.40
N ASN A 144 17.98 18.07 9.79
CA ASN A 144 17.66 17.42 8.52
C ASN A 144 16.40 16.54 8.62
N VAL A 145 16.25 15.78 9.71
CA VAL A 145 15.06 14.95 9.94
C VAL A 145 13.80 15.80 10.12
N VAL A 146 13.88 16.90 10.88
CA VAL A 146 12.75 17.84 11.01
C VAL A 146 12.35 18.42 9.65
N ASN A 147 13.33 18.82 8.84
CA ASN A 147 13.07 19.34 7.50
C ASN A 147 12.47 18.26 6.57
N ALA A 148 12.92 17.00 6.69
CA ALA A 148 12.36 15.89 5.93
C ALA A 148 10.91 15.59 6.32
N LEU A 149 10.59 15.64 7.63
CA LEU A 149 9.22 15.53 8.12
C LEU A 149 8.33 16.66 7.59
N GLU A 150 8.83 17.90 7.59
CA GLU A 150 8.08 19.04 7.04
C GLU A 150 7.78 18.86 5.56
N LYS A 151 8.79 18.44 4.78
CA LYS A 151 8.62 18.15 3.34
C LYS A 151 7.62 17.01 3.10
N ALA A 152 7.64 15.98 3.94
CA ALA A 152 6.79 14.80 3.80
C ALA A 152 5.29 15.06 4.07
N LYS A 153 4.94 16.24 4.60
CA LYS A 153 3.54 16.68 4.74
C LYS A 153 2.86 16.84 3.39
N GLU A 154 3.61 17.24 2.35
CA GLU A 154 3.11 17.27 0.98
C GLU A 154 3.28 15.87 0.36
N THR A 155 2.17 15.21 0.07
CA THR A 155 2.16 13.82 -0.41
C THR A 155 1.02 13.58 -1.42
N THR A 156 0.67 12.33 -1.66
CA THR A 156 -0.53 11.93 -2.43
C THR A 156 -1.46 11.11 -1.54
N LEU A 157 -2.77 11.12 -1.83
CA LEU A 157 -3.73 10.29 -1.09
C LEU A 157 -3.33 8.80 -1.12
N ALA A 158 -2.86 8.28 -2.26
CA ALA A 158 -2.42 6.89 -2.39
C ALA A 158 -1.28 6.56 -1.42
N ARG A 159 -0.25 7.42 -1.35
CA ARG A 159 0.89 7.24 -0.45
C ARG A 159 0.49 7.40 1.02
N PHE A 160 -0.42 8.32 1.32
CA PHE A 160 -0.98 8.49 2.66
C PHE A 160 -1.74 7.23 3.12
N LEU A 161 -2.66 6.72 2.30
CA LEU A 161 -3.40 5.49 2.58
C LEU A 161 -2.48 4.29 2.76
N TYR A 162 -1.45 4.17 1.91
CA TYR A 162 -0.43 3.15 2.06
C TYR A 162 0.33 3.32 3.38
N ALA A 163 0.73 4.54 3.75
CA ALA A 163 1.46 4.84 4.99
C ALA A 163 0.71 4.47 6.26
N LEU A 164 -0.64 4.54 6.26
CA LEU A 164 -1.47 4.13 7.41
C LEU A 164 -1.33 2.65 7.76
N GLY A 165 -0.80 1.82 6.86
CA GLY A 165 -0.51 0.41 7.14
C GLY A 165 -1.77 -0.44 7.35
N ILE A 166 -2.87 -0.09 6.66
CA ILE A 166 -4.11 -0.88 6.70
C ILE A 166 -3.81 -2.30 6.21
N ARG A 167 -4.31 -3.29 6.96
CA ARG A 167 -4.05 -4.71 6.69
C ARG A 167 -4.50 -5.11 5.28
N GLU A 168 -3.64 -5.84 4.57
CA GLU A 168 -3.81 -6.25 3.16
C GLU A 168 -3.92 -5.11 2.14
N VAL A 169 -3.75 -3.84 2.54
CA VAL A 169 -3.72 -2.69 1.64
C VAL A 169 -2.27 -2.39 1.25
N GLY A 170 -1.84 -3.00 0.15
CA GLY A 170 -0.55 -2.69 -0.49
C GLY A 170 -0.58 -1.40 -1.30
N GLU A 171 0.56 -1.05 -1.91
CA GLU A 171 0.70 0.17 -2.72
C GLU A 171 -0.33 0.26 -3.87
N ALA A 172 -0.53 -0.84 -4.61
CA ALA A 172 -1.51 -0.89 -5.70
C ALA A 172 -2.95 -0.72 -5.19
N THR A 173 -3.30 -1.40 -4.10
CA THR A 173 -4.63 -1.29 -3.47
C THR A 173 -4.88 0.13 -2.95
N ALA A 174 -3.88 0.74 -2.31
CA ALA A 174 -3.97 2.13 -1.84
C ALA A 174 -4.16 3.11 -2.99
N ALA A 175 -3.48 2.91 -4.12
CA ALA A 175 -3.67 3.69 -5.34
C ALA A 175 -5.09 3.53 -5.92
N ASN A 176 -5.60 2.30 -5.99
CA ASN A 176 -6.96 2.03 -6.47
C ASN A 176 -8.02 2.68 -5.58
N LEU A 177 -7.86 2.59 -4.25
CA LEU A 177 -8.75 3.24 -3.28
C LEU A 177 -8.71 4.77 -3.43
N ALA A 178 -7.51 5.35 -3.52
CA ALA A 178 -7.34 6.78 -3.70
C ALA A 178 -7.98 7.27 -5.01
N ALA A 179 -7.79 6.54 -6.12
CA ALA A 179 -8.36 6.87 -7.42
C ALA A 179 -9.89 6.75 -7.43
N HIS A 180 -10.45 5.76 -6.74
CA HIS A 180 -11.90 5.54 -6.69
C HIS A 180 -12.63 6.56 -5.81
N TYR A 181 -12.11 6.84 -4.61
CA TYR A 181 -12.81 7.69 -3.64
C TYR A 181 -12.40 9.16 -3.70
N GLY A 182 -11.19 9.48 -4.16
CA GLY A 182 -10.68 10.84 -4.31
C GLY A 182 -10.38 11.58 -3.00
N SER A 183 -11.09 11.28 -1.91
CA SER A 183 -10.84 11.87 -0.59
C SER A 183 -10.91 10.81 0.51
N ILE A 184 -10.25 11.11 1.63
CA ILE A 184 -10.30 10.25 2.81
C ILE A 184 -11.69 10.24 3.45
N ASP A 185 -12.43 11.35 3.38
CA ASP A 185 -13.79 11.43 3.91
C ASP A 185 -14.77 10.56 3.12
N ALA A 186 -14.62 10.52 1.79
CA ALA A 186 -15.40 9.62 0.95
C ALA A 186 -15.08 8.14 1.26
N LEU A 187 -13.81 7.84 1.51
CA LEU A 187 -13.38 6.50 1.91
C LEU A 187 -13.91 6.11 3.30
N ARG A 188 -13.95 7.04 4.26
CA ARG A 188 -14.50 6.84 5.61
C ARG A 188 -15.99 6.52 5.60
N ALA A 189 -16.73 7.07 4.64
CA ALA A 189 -18.15 6.82 4.48
C ALA A 189 -18.49 5.52 3.72
N ALA A 190 -17.47 4.84 3.16
CA ALA A 190 -17.64 3.64 2.37
C ALA A 190 -18.05 2.44 3.24
N ASP A 191 -18.98 1.62 2.73
CA ASP A 191 -19.31 0.33 3.34
C ASP A 191 -18.53 -0.82 2.67
N VAL A 192 -18.66 -2.03 3.23
CA VAL A 192 -17.94 -3.21 2.71
C VAL A 192 -18.34 -3.51 1.25
N GLU A 193 -19.59 -3.30 0.88
CA GLU A 193 -20.06 -3.61 -0.48
C GLU A 193 -19.57 -2.57 -1.50
N SER A 194 -19.53 -1.28 -1.14
CA SER A 194 -18.99 -0.23 -1.99
C SER A 194 -17.48 -0.42 -2.20
N LEU A 195 -16.75 -0.81 -1.17
CA LEU A 195 -15.31 -1.11 -1.26
C LEU A 195 -15.01 -2.27 -2.22
N LYS A 196 -15.86 -3.31 -2.26
CA LYS A 196 -15.71 -4.43 -3.20
C LYS A 196 -15.88 -4.05 -4.67
N SER A 197 -16.37 -2.84 -4.97
CA SER A 197 -16.43 -2.32 -6.35
C SER A 197 -15.08 -1.78 -6.85
N VAL A 198 -14.12 -1.56 -5.93
CA VAL A 198 -12.77 -1.10 -6.26
C VAL A 198 -11.95 -2.26 -6.82
N GLN A 199 -11.15 -1.96 -7.85
CA GLN A 199 -10.27 -2.96 -8.45
C GLN A 199 -9.29 -3.52 -7.39
N ASP A 200 -9.12 -4.85 -7.41
CA ASP A 200 -8.25 -5.60 -6.49
C ASP A 200 -8.66 -5.52 -5.01
N VAL A 201 -9.90 -5.13 -4.70
CA VAL A 201 -10.46 -5.14 -3.35
C VAL A 201 -11.51 -6.26 -3.21
N GLY A 202 -11.14 -7.30 -2.48
CA GLY A 202 -12.06 -8.39 -2.09
C GLY A 202 -12.69 -8.17 -0.71
N ASP A 203 -13.52 -9.14 -0.29
CA ASP A 203 -14.24 -9.10 1.00
C ASP A 203 -13.31 -8.92 2.22
N VAL A 204 -12.14 -9.59 2.20
CA VAL A 204 -11.14 -9.50 3.28
C VAL A 204 -10.57 -8.08 3.39
N VAL A 205 -10.13 -7.51 2.26
CA VAL A 205 -9.55 -6.15 2.21
C VAL A 205 -10.61 -5.11 2.59
N ALA A 206 -11.83 -5.25 2.06
CA ALA A 206 -12.93 -4.34 2.36
C ALA A 206 -13.25 -4.31 3.86
N LYS A 207 -13.34 -5.48 4.51
CA LYS A 207 -13.52 -5.57 5.97
C LYS A 207 -12.37 -4.95 6.74
N HIS A 208 -11.11 -5.18 6.35
CA HIS A 208 -9.97 -4.54 7.01
C HIS A 208 -10.00 -3.02 6.91
N VAL A 209 -10.37 -2.47 5.74
CA VAL A 209 -10.49 -1.02 5.54
C VAL A 209 -11.61 -0.43 6.41
N VAL A 210 -12.81 -1.02 6.38
CA VAL A 210 -13.94 -0.55 7.20
C VAL A 210 -13.60 -0.62 8.68
N ASN A 211 -13.10 -1.78 9.15
CA ASN A 211 -12.74 -1.95 10.55
C ASN A 211 -11.70 -0.90 10.95
N PHE A 212 -10.61 -0.76 10.20
CA PHE A 212 -9.56 0.22 10.49
C PHE A 212 -10.11 1.64 10.58
N LEU A 213 -10.94 2.06 9.62
CA LEU A 213 -11.51 3.40 9.58
C LEU A 213 -12.64 3.62 10.60
N SER A 214 -13.24 2.56 11.14
CA SER A 214 -14.27 2.64 12.20
C SER A 214 -13.70 2.71 13.61
N GLU A 215 -12.44 2.29 13.81
CA GLU A 215 -11.76 2.36 15.10
C GLU A 215 -11.49 3.81 15.50
N GLU A 216 -11.99 4.22 16.66
CA GLU A 216 -11.92 5.61 17.15
C GLU A 216 -10.48 6.13 17.20
N HIS A 217 -9.54 5.33 17.68
CA HIS A 217 -8.15 5.73 17.78
C HIS A 217 -7.51 5.99 16.39
N ASN A 218 -7.85 5.18 15.37
CA ASN A 218 -7.31 5.36 14.03
C ASN A 218 -7.86 6.65 13.43
N GLN A 219 -9.15 6.94 13.64
CA GLN A 219 -9.75 8.20 13.24
C GLN A 219 -9.04 9.39 13.90
N GLN A 220 -8.81 9.33 15.22
CA GLN A 220 -8.07 10.37 15.95
C GLN A 220 -6.67 10.62 15.37
N VAL A 221 -5.90 9.56 15.10
CA VAL A 221 -4.55 9.71 14.50
C VAL A 221 -4.62 10.33 13.11
N ILE A 222 -5.58 9.90 12.27
CA ILE A 222 -5.78 10.50 10.95
C ILE A 222 -6.16 11.98 11.08
N ASP A 223 -7.09 12.32 11.97
CA ASP A 223 -7.54 13.70 12.17
C ASP A 223 -6.40 14.59 12.70
N GLU A 224 -5.55 14.07 13.59
CA GLU A 224 -4.34 14.77 14.03
C GLU A 224 -3.38 15.04 12.86
N LEU A 225 -3.13 14.04 12.00
CA LEU A 225 -2.25 14.17 10.83
C LEU A 225 -2.78 15.21 9.82
N LEU A 226 -4.11 15.28 9.65
CA LEU A 226 -4.79 16.23 8.76
C LEU A 226 -5.11 17.58 9.42
N SER A 227 -4.87 17.71 10.74
CA SER A 227 -5.16 18.93 11.48
C SER A 227 -4.36 20.12 10.94
N PRO A 228 -4.81 21.37 11.16
CA PRO A 228 -4.05 22.56 10.75
C PRO A 228 -2.63 22.66 11.35
N GLU A 229 -2.37 21.97 12.48
CA GLU A 229 -1.05 21.94 13.12
C GLU A 229 -0.04 21.11 12.30
N ILE A 230 -0.43 19.91 11.88
CA ILE A 230 0.45 19.00 11.12
C ILE A 230 0.32 19.26 9.62
N ASN A 231 -0.91 19.39 9.12
CA ASN A 231 -1.24 19.73 7.73
C ASN A 231 -0.61 18.76 6.71
N ILE A 232 -0.76 17.44 6.90
CA ILE A 232 -0.54 16.51 5.79
C ILE A 232 -1.60 16.78 4.74
N HIS A 233 -1.16 17.00 3.51
CA HIS A 233 -2.03 17.36 2.40
C HIS A 233 -1.52 16.78 1.09
N TRP A 234 -2.44 16.71 0.14
CA TRP A 234 -2.19 16.28 -1.23
C TRP A 234 -3.01 17.17 -2.16
N PRO A 235 -2.63 17.25 -3.44
CA PRO A 235 -3.43 17.96 -4.43
C PRO A 235 -4.86 17.44 -4.41
N ALA A 236 -5.83 18.36 -4.38
CA ALA A 236 -7.24 17.98 -4.54
C ALA A 236 -7.38 17.14 -5.82
N PRO A 237 -8.24 16.11 -5.84
CA PRO A 237 -8.54 15.39 -7.07
C PRO A 237 -8.89 16.43 -8.12
N VAL A 238 -8.22 16.37 -9.27
CA VAL A 238 -8.68 17.12 -10.44
C VAL A 238 -9.98 16.43 -10.84
N VAL A 239 -11.08 16.89 -10.28
CA VAL A 239 -12.41 16.51 -10.74
C VAL A 239 -12.50 17.13 -12.11
N VAL A 240 -12.15 16.34 -13.13
CA VAL A 240 -12.40 16.72 -14.50
C VAL A 240 -13.91 16.61 -14.66
N VAL A 241 -14.61 17.70 -14.34
CA VAL A 241 -16.04 17.82 -14.58
C VAL A 241 -16.19 17.75 -16.08
N ALA A 242 -16.58 16.58 -16.60
CA ALA A 242 -16.74 16.35 -18.03
C ALA A 242 -17.71 17.34 -18.71
N GLU A 243 -18.50 18.09 -17.94
CA GLU A 243 -19.39 19.15 -18.45
C GLU A 243 -18.68 20.51 -18.63
N GLU A 244 -17.49 20.73 -18.04
CA GLU A 244 -16.73 22.00 -18.14
C GLU A 244 -15.48 21.90 -19.03
N ILE A 245 -15.13 20.70 -19.51
CA ILE A 245 -14.07 20.55 -20.52
C ILE A 245 -14.73 20.78 -21.89
N ASP A 246 -14.30 21.82 -22.60
CA ASP A 246 -14.56 21.95 -24.04
C ASP A 246 -13.67 20.92 -24.78
N SER A 247 -13.96 19.63 -24.58
CA SER A 247 -13.27 18.51 -25.21
C SER A 247 -14.26 17.64 -25.97
N PRO A 248 -13.93 17.22 -27.21
CA PRO A 248 -14.78 16.35 -28.01
C PRO A 248 -15.03 14.96 -27.39
N PHE A 249 -14.28 14.60 -26.34
CA PHE A 249 -14.37 13.32 -25.64
C PHE A 249 -15.09 13.39 -24.29
N ALA A 250 -15.41 14.59 -23.81
CA ALA A 250 -15.94 14.78 -22.47
C ALA A 250 -17.32 14.10 -22.34
N GLY A 251 -17.49 13.26 -21.31
CA GLY A 251 -18.74 12.56 -21.00
C GLY A 251 -19.04 11.36 -21.91
N LYS A 252 -18.26 11.16 -22.99
CA LYS A 252 -18.43 10.06 -23.94
C LYS A 252 -17.83 8.75 -23.44
N THR A 253 -18.47 7.63 -23.74
CA THR A 253 -17.95 6.29 -23.53
C THR A 253 -17.13 5.85 -24.75
N VAL A 254 -15.82 5.73 -24.57
CA VAL A 254 -14.86 5.46 -25.66
C VAL A 254 -14.31 4.04 -25.55
N VAL A 255 -14.18 3.33 -26.67
CA VAL A 255 -13.55 1.99 -26.71
C VAL A 255 -12.34 2.00 -27.63
N LEU A 256 -11.18 1.62 -27.10
CA LEU A 256 -9.96 1.43 -27.88
C LEU A 256 -9.91 0.00 -28.45
N THR A 257 -9.70 -0.15 -29.75
CA THR A 257 -9.54 -1.46 -30.40
C THR A 257 -8.42 -1.43 -31.44
N GLY A 258 -7.78 -2.58 -31.66
CA GLY A 258 -6.57 -2.67 -32.47
C GLY A 258 -5.31 -2.23 -31.74
N SER A 259 -4.19 -2.29 -32.46
CA SER A 259 -2.88 -1.83 -32.03
C SER A 259 -2.71 -0.35 -32.41
N LEU A 260 -2.31 0.45 -31.43
CA LEU A 260 -1.98 1.86 -31.59
C LEU A 260 -0.47 1.97 -31.91
N SER A 261 -0.13 2.79 -32.89
CA SER A 261 1.19 2.96 -33.50
C SER A 261 1.93 4.21 -33.00
N ILE A 262 1.20 5.20 -32.49
CA ILE A 262 1.72 6.49 -32.04
C ILE A 262 1.71 6.58 -30.50
N LEU A 263 0.64 6.10 -29.85
CA LEU A 263 0.56 6.02 -28.39
C LEU A 263 0.47 4.58 -27.92
N SER A 264 1.00 4.28 -26.73
CA SER A 264 0.65 3.03 -26.06
C SER A 264 -0.83 3.05 -25.64
N ARG A 265 -1.43 1.87 -25.52
CA ARG A 265 -2.84 1.72 -25.16
C ARG A 265 -3.16 2.32 -23.78
N ASP A 266 -2.21 2.24 -22.85
CA ASP A 266 -2.35 2.80 -21.51
C ASP A 266 -2.21 4.33 -21.53
N GLU A 267 -1.25 4.90 -22.28
CA GLU A 267 -1.14 6.36 -22.46
C GLU A 267 -2.38 6.96 -23.13
N ALA A 268 -2.92 6.28 -24.15
CA ALA A 268 -4.15 6.71 -24.81
C ALA A 268 -5.34 6.70 -23.82
N LYS A 269 -5.42 5.67 -22.97
CA LYS A 269 -6.45 5.56 -21.94
C LYS A 269 -6.33 6.68 -20.92
N ASP A 270 -5.13 6.99 -20.45
CA ASP A 270 -4.87 8.04 -19.48
C ASP A 270 -5.21 9.42 -20.04
N ARG A 271 -4.81 9.71 -21.28
CA ARG A 271 -5.12 10.98 -21.98
C ARG A 271 -6.62 11.16 -22.23
N LEU A 272 -7.31 10.12 -22.70
CA LEU A 272 -8.76 10.17 -22.91
C LEU A 272 -9.51 10.36 -21.58
N THR A 273 -9.05 9.69 -20.51
CA THR A 273 -9.64 9.85 -19.17
C THR A 273 -9.38 11.25 -18.62
N ALA A 274 -8.20 11.82 -18.85
CA ALA A 274 -7.86 13.19 -18.47
C ALA A 274 -8.72 14.24 -19.18
N LEU A 275 -9.28 13.93 -20.36
CA LEU A 275 -10.24 14.75 -21.09
C LEU A 275 -11.71 14.39 -20.79
N GLY A 276 -11.96 13.69 -19.67
CA GLY A 276 -13.32 13.40 -19.20
C GLY A 276 -14.04 12.27 -19.94
N ALA A 277 -13.34 11.45 -20.72
CA ALA A 277 -13.91 10.30 -21.40
C ALA A 277 -13.98 9.07 -20.49
N LYS A 278 -14.99 8.23 -20.68
CA LYS A 278 -15.12 6.92 -19.99
C LYS A 278 -14.60 5.81 -20.88
N VAL A 279 -13.38 5.32 -20.62
CA VAL A 279 -12.77 4.28 -21.46
C VAL A 279 -13.27 2.88 -21.05
N SER A 280 -13.90 2.16 -21.99
CA SER A 280 -14.45 0.81 -21.78
C SER A 280 -13.72 -0.25 -22.62
N GLY A 281 -13.70 -1.49 -22.11
CA GLY A 281 -13.08 -2.64 -22.79
C GLY A 281 -13.94 -3.29 -23.87
N SER A 282 -15.25 -2.98 -23.92
CA SER A 282 -16.23 -3.66 -24.79
C SER A 282 -17.17 -2.68 -25.49
N VAL A 283 -17.44 -2.94 -26.77
CA VAL A 283 -18.44 -2.18 -27.54
C VAL A 283 -19.86 -2.62 -27.14
N SER A 284 -20.68 -1.66 -26.77
CA SER A 284 -22.09 -1.83 -26.36
C SER A 284 -22.95 -0.72 -26.94
N LYS A 285 -24.28 -0.79 -26.76
CA LYS A 285 -25.20 0.31 -27.15
C LYS A 285 -24.97 1.63 -26.39
N LYS A 286 -24.20 1.61 -25.30
CA LYS A 286 -23.81 2.79 -24.52
C LYS A 286 -22.46 3.35 -24.94
N THR A 287 -21.81 2.75 -25.93
CA THR A 287 -20.52 3.23 -26.45
C THR A 287 -20.80 4.33 -27.45
N ASP A 288 -20.22 5.51 -27.21
CA ASP A 288 -20.44 6.70 -28.04
C ASP A 288 -19.39 6.79 -29.16
N LEU A 289 -18.17 6.29 -28.93
CA LEU A 289 -17.06 6.38 -29.87
C LEU A 289 -16.14 5.15 -29.79
N VAL A 290 -15.67 4.69 -30.95
CA VAL A 290 -14.64 3.64 -31.03
C VAL A 290 -13.42 4.18 -31.75
N ILE A 291 -12.24 4.02 -31.13
CA ILE A 291 -10.96 4.39 -31.72
C ILE A 291 -10.30 3.11 -32.21
N ALA A 292 -10.11 3.02 -33.53
CA ALA A 292 -9.64 1.84 -34.22
C ALA A 292 -8.20 2.03 -34.72
N GLY A 293 -7.27 1.31 -34.11
CA GLY A 293 -5.90 1.15 -34.61
C GLY A 293 -5.76 -0.01 -35.60
N GLU A 294 -4.53 -0.38 -35.91
CA GLU A 294 -4.25 -1.51 -36.81
C GLU A 294 -4.86 -2.81 -36.27
N ALA A 295 -5.40 -3.65 -37.16
CA ALA A 295 -6.03 -4.92 -36.78
C ALA A 295 -7.19 -4.82 -35.75
N ALA A 296 -8.00 -3.77 -35.82
CA ALA A 296 -9.14 -3.49 -34.94
C ALA A 296 -10.23 -4.58 -34.84
N GLY A 297 -10.23 -5.57 -35.75
CA GLY A 297 -10.90 -6.87 -35.58
C GLY A 297 -12.40 -6.83 -35.27
N SER A 298 -12.85 -7.72 -34.37
CA SER A 298 -14.27 -7.98 -34.08
C SER A 298 -15.01 -6.83 -33.38
N LYS A 299 -14.30 -5.93 -32.69
CA LYS A 299 -14.90 -4.76 -32.03
C LYS A 299 -15.24 -3.65 -33.03
N LEU A 300 -14.43 -3.48 -34.08
CA LEU A 300 -14.72 -2.57 -35.18
C LEU A 300 -15.99 -3.00 -35.93
N ALA A 301 -16.09 -4.28 -36.27
CA ALA A 301 -17.28 -4.84 -36.91
C ALA A 301 -18.55 -4.60 -36.06
N LYS A 302 -18.45 -4.86 -34.75
CA LYS A 302 -19.56 -4.64 -33.81
C LYS A 302 -19.94 -3.15 -33.68
N ALA A 303 -18.98 -2.24 -33.77
CA ALA A 303 -19.24 -0.80 -33.75
C ALA A 303 -20.01 -0.35 -35.01
N GLN A 304 -19.59 -0.85 -36.18
CA GLN A 304 -20.24 -0.59 -37.46
C GLN A 304 -21.68 -1.14 -37.51
N GLU A 305 -21.91 -2.36 -36.99
CA GLU A 305 -23.25 -2.95 -36.89
C GLU A 305 -24.20 -2.14 -36.00
N LEU A 306 -23.67 -1.54 -34.94
CA LEU A 306 -24.44 -0.73 -34.00
C LEU A 306 -24.56 0.75 -34.42
N GLY A 307 -23.94 1.14 -35.54
CA GLY A 307 -23.94 2.52 -36.03
C GLY A 307 -23.19 3.50 -35.11
N ILE A 308 -22.20 3.01 -34.37
CA ILE A 308 -21.39 3.81 -33.44
C ILE A 308 -20.28 4.50 -34.23
N GLU A 309 -19.98 5.76 -33.88
CA GLU A 309 -18.92 6.55 -34.51
C GLU A 309 -17.55 5.86 -34.35
N VAL A 310 -16.78 5.79 -35.43
CA VAL A 310 -15.45 5.19 -35.44
C VAL A 310 -14.44 6.19 -36.00
N ILE A 311 -13.37 6.45 -35.25
CA ILE A 311 -12.24 7.27 -35.68
C ILE A 311 -10.94 6.44 -35.62
N ASP A 312 -9.92 6.88 -36.35
CA ASP A 312 -8.59 6.27 -36.28
C ASP A 312 -7.69 6.96 -35.23
N GLU A 313 -6.50 6.41 -35.04
CA GLU A 313 -5.52 6.93 -34.08
C GLU A 313 -5.04 8.34 -34.45
N ALA A 314 -4.92 8.66 -35.73
CA ALA A 314 -4.46 9.99 -36.18
C ALA A 314 -5.50 11.07 -35.86
N GLU A 315 -6.79 10.76 -36.08
CA GLU A 315 -7.89 11.64 -35.74
C GLU A 315 -8.08 11.77 -34.22
N MET A 316 -7.82 10.70 -33.45
CA MET A 316 -7.75 10.80 -31.99
C MET A 316 -6.72 11.84 -31.56
N ILE A 317 -5.50 11.79 -32.09
CA ILE A 317 -4.42 12.71 -31.72
C ILE A 317 -4.76 14.16 -32.08
N ARG A 318 -5.33 14.37 -33.28
CA ARG A 318 -5.79 15.70 -33.71
C ARG A 318 -6.82 16.29 -32.74
N LEU A 319 -7.72 15.46 -32.22
CA LEU A 319 -8.74 15.84 -31.24
C LEU A 319 -8.19 15.96 -29.81
N LEU A 320 -7.03 15.36 -29.51
CA LEU A 320 -6.29 15.55 -28.26
C LEU A 320 -5.55 16.91 -28.23
N GLY A 321 -5.43 17.61 -29.36
CA GLY A 321 -4.82 18.93 -29.46
C GLY A 321 -3.31 18.95 -29.74
N ASP A 322 -2.76 17.83 -30.23
CA ASP A 322 -1.33 17.66 -30.59
C ASP A 322 -1.14 17.48 -32.11
#